data_AF-A0A352SXC3-F1
#
_entry.id   AF-A0A352SXC3-F1
#
_cell.length_a   1.000
_cell.length_b   1.000
_cell.length_c   1.000
_cell.angle_alpha   90.00
_cell.angle_beta   90.00
_cell.angle_gamma   90.00
#
_symmetry.space_group_name_H-M   'P 1'
#
loop_
_entity.id
_entity.type
_entity.pdbx_description
1 polymer ?
#
loop_
_entity_poly.entity_id
_entity_poly.type
_entity_poly.pdbx_seq_one_letter_code
_entity_poly.pdbx_strand_id
1 'polypeptide(L)'
;MKKIINLMRWMLLISGILIVILGITMLFSPLDNLVTLAFFIGILMVISGVSEIVSFCGEKKKYRSSWMLASGILSVLFGAWTVFGHGTEALAAFLPFIFAAWVLSSGIMRVVGSGYLKSEGSFLWGWMLTFGILGTVFGFLLLFSPILSGVVISFSLALILISHGIDNIILFYRIKKIGNYIRERLGE
;
A
#
# COMPACT_ATOMS: atom_id res chain seq x y z
N MET A 1 23.84 -21.79 -8.04
CA MET A 1 22.42 -21.76 -7.62
C MET A 1 22.20 -21.89 -6.11
N LYS A 2 22.77 -22.88 -5.41
CA LYS A 2 22.57 -23.10 -3.95
C LYS A 2 22.80 -21.85 -3.08
N LYS A 3 23.86 -21.07 -3.36
CA LYS A 3 24.20 -19.83 -2.64
C LYS A 3 23.12 -18.75 -2.76
N ILE A 4 22.56 -18.55 -3.96
CA ILE A 4 21.54 -17.53 -4.23
C ILE A 4 20.22 -17.90 -3.53
N ILE A 5 19.80 -19.17 -3.62
CA ILE A 5 18.56 -19.65 -2.97
C ILE A 5 18.65 -19.53 -1.45
N ASN A 6 19.80 -19.88 -0.86
CA ASN A 6 19.99 -19.70 0.58
C ASN A 6 19.99 -18.21 0.96
N LEU A 7 20.70 -17.34 0.24
CA LEU A 7 20.72 -15.90 0.51
C LEU A 7 19.31 -15.30 0.48
N MET A 8 18.53 -15.60 -0.57
CA MET A 8 17.14 -15.17 -0.73
C MET A 8 16.26 -15.60 0.45
N ARG A 9 16.42 -16.84 0.93
CA ARG A 9 15.66 -17.35 2.08
C ARG A 9 15.97 -16.58 3.37
N TRP A 10 17.24 -16.36 3.66
CA TRP A 10 17.64 -15.61 4.85
C TRP A 10 17.18 -14.15 4.76
N MET A 11 17.26 -13.53 3.58
CA MET A 11 16.73 -12.19 3.36
C MET A 11 15.22 -12.10 3.61
N LEU A 12 14.43 -13.08 3.14
CA LEU A 12 12.98 -13.13 3.39
C LEU A 12 12.65 -13.27 4.88
N LEU A 13 13.39 -14.11 5.60
CA LEU A 13 13.16 -14.32 7.03
C LEU A 13 13.51 -13.07 7.85
N ILE A 14 14.66 -12.46 7.57
CA ILE A 14 15.08 -11.21 8.24
C ILE A 14 14.08 -10.10 7.90
N SER A 15 13.76 -9.90 6.61
CA SER A 15 12.78 -8.90 6.18
C SER A 15 11.40 -9.12 6.80
N GLY A 16 10.92 -10.37 6.85
CA GLY A 16 9.64 -10.71 7.47
C GLY A 16 9.60 -10.34 8.95
N ILE A 17 10.63 -10.70 9.72
CA ILE A 17 10.72 -10.35 11.15
C ILE A 17 10.76 -8.83 11.34
N LEU A 18 11.58 -8.11 10.58
CA LEU A 18 11.67 -6.65 10.66
C LEU A 18 10.31 -6.00 10.34
N ILE A 19 9.62 -6.46 9.29
CA ILE A 19 8.32 -5.94 8.90
C ILE A 19 7.26 -6.20 9.99
N VAL A 20 7.25 -7.37 10.61
CA VAL A 20 6.34 -7.67 11.74
C VAL A 20 6.62 -6.72 12.91
N ILE A 21 7.89 -6.53 13.27
CA ILE A 21 8.28 -5.61 14.35
C ILE A 21 7.81 -4.18 14.03
N LEU A 22 8.04 -3.70 12.80
CA LEU A 22 7.57 -2.39 12.34
C LEU A 22 6.04 -2.25 12.45
N GLY A 23 5.30 -3.29 12.02
CA GLY A 23 3.85 -3.32 12.16
C GLY A 23 3.39 -3.27 13.62
N ILE A 24 4.06 -3.99 14.51
CA ILE A 24 3.77 -3.96 15.95
C ILE A 24 4.07 -2.57 16.55
N THR A 25 5.20 -1.95 16.22
CA THR A 25 5.51 -0.59 16.69
C THR A 25 4.49 0.44 16.22
N MET A 26 3.92 0.22 15.03
CA MET A 26 2.88 1.08 14.46
C MET A 26 1.55 1.01 15.25
N LEU A 27 1.29 -0.08 15.98
CA LEU A 27 0.11 -0.19 16.84
C LEU A 27 0.25 0.63 18.14
N PHE A 28 1.47 0.83 18.64
CA PHE A 28 1.72 1.58 19.88
C PHE A 28 1.72 3.10 19.66
N SER A 29 2.29 3.56 18.54
CA SER A 29 2.35 4.99 18.18
C SER A 29 1.82 5.21 16.76
N PRO A 30 0.50 5.11 16.53
CA PRO A 30 -0.07 5.09 15.18
C PRO A 30 0.15 6.39 14.40
N LEU A 31 0.05 7.55 15.04
CA LEU A 31 0.15 8.85 14.36
C LEU A 31 1.60 9.18 13.98
N ASP A 32 2.55 9.01 14.91
CA ASP A 32 3.96 9.33 14.66
C ASP A 32 4.58 8.43 13.57
N ASN A 33 4.23 7.14 13.61
CA ASN A 33 4.67 6.19 12.59
C ASN A 33 4.07 6.50 11.22
N LEU A 34 2.82 6.99 11.16
CA LEU A 34 2.19 7.40 9.91
C LEU A 34 2.90 8.60 9.29
N VAL A 35 3.24 9.61 10.08
CA VAL A 35 3.98 10.79 9.61
C VAL A 35 5.37 10.39 9.10
N THR A 36 6.06 9.52 9.85
CA THR A 36 7.37 8.98 9.45
C THR A 36 7.27 8.24 8.12
N LEU A 37 6.24 7.41 7.95
CA LEU A 37 6.02 6.64 6.74
C LEU A 37 5.63 7.53 5.56
N ALA A 38 4.83 8.58 5.80
CA ALA A 38 4.50 9.60 4.81
C ALA A 38 5.75 10.32 4.30
N PHE A 39 6.71 10.62 5.17
CA PHE A 39 7.99 11.21 4.79
C PHE A 39 8.77 10.31 3.82
N PHE A 40 8.88 9.01 4.12
CA PHE A 40 9.51 8.05 3.21
C PHE A 40 8.76 7.93 1.88
N ILE A 41 7.42 7.90 1.91
CA ILE A 41 6.59 7.93 0.69
C ILE A 41 6.88 9.20 -0.11
N GLY A 42 6.96 10.36 0.52
CA GLY A 42 7.28 11.63 -0.13
C GLY A 42 8.62 11.58 -0.87
N ILE A 43 9.67 11.04 -0.25
CA ILE A 43 10.97 10.82 -0.91
C ILE A 43 10.81 9.91 -2.13
N LEU A 44 10.12 8.78 -1.98
CA LEU A 44 9.89 7.84 -3.08
C LEU A 44 9.06 8.46 -4.22
N MET A 45 8.10 9.34 -3.92
CA MET A 45 7.33 10.09 -4.91
C MET A 45 8.20 11.07 -5.68
N VAL A 46 9.13 11.77 -5.02
CA VAL A 46 10.10 12.64 -5.71
C VAL A 46 10.98 11.81 -6.64
N ILE A 47 11.55 10.70 -6.16
CA ILE A 47 12.42 9.84 -6.98
C ILE A 47 11.65 9.29 -8.18
N SER A 48 10.43 8.82 -7.96
CA SER A 48 9.57 8.25 -9.01
C SER A 48 9.16 9.32 -10.03
N GLY A 49 8.76 10.51 -9.57
CA GLY A 49 8.39 11.63 -10.43
C GLY A 49 9.56 12.15 -11.26
N VAL A 50 10.76 12.26 -10.67
CA VAL A 50 11.99 12.59 -11.42
C VAL A 50 12.28 11.53 -12.46
N SER A 51 12.13 10.24 -12.12
CA SER A 51 12.33 9.15 -13.07
C SER A 51 11.37 9.22 -14.26
N GLU A 52 10.08 9.54 -14.04
CA GLU A 52 9.11 9.75 -15.13
C GLU A 52 9.49 10.91 -16.06
N ILE A 53 9.96 12.02 -15.49
CA ILE A 53 10.41 13.19 -16.27
C ILE A 53 11.64 12.84 -17.12
N VAL A 54 12.60 12.12 -16.53
CA VAL A 54 13.81 11.66 -17.24
C VAL A 54 13.46 10.69 -18.36
N SER A 55 12.57 9.73 -18.11
CA SER A 55 12.08 8.79 -19.13
C SER A 55 11.41 9.52 -20.29
N PHE A 56 10.55 10.52 -20.01
CA PHE A 56 9.94 11.33 -21.06
C PHE A 56 10.98 12.04 -21.94
N CYS A 57 12.06 12.54 -21.35
CA CYS A 57 13.16 13.17 -22.09
C CYS A 57 13.91 12.17 -22.98
N GLY A 58 14.11 10.93 -22.52
CA GLY A 58 14.80 9.86 -23.27
C GLY A 58 13.95 9.12 -24.31
N GLU A 59 12.62 9.16 -24.20
CA GLU A 59 11.72 8.44 -25.10
C GLU A 59 11.65 9.08 -26.51
N LYS A 60 11.60 8.24 -27.55
CA LYS A 60 11.35 8.72 -28.94
C LYS A 60 9.96 9.34 -29.03
N LYS A 61 9.81 10.43 -29.80
CA LYS A 61 8.60 11.28 -29.93
C LYS A 61 7.27 10.52 -30.15
N LYS A 62 7.32 9.28 -30.66
CA LYS A 62 6.16 8.40 -30.93
C LYS A 62 5.57 7.74 -29.68
N TYR A 63 6.34 7.61 -28.59
CA TYR A 63 5.92 7.00 -27.32
C TYR A 63 5.82 8.02 -26.17
N ARG A 64 6.05 9.30 -26.45
CA ARG A 64 5.91 10.38 -25.47
C ARG A 64 4.44 10.58 -25.13
N SER A 65 4.03 10.13 -23.96
CA SER A 65 2.74 10.47 -23.39
C SER A 65 2.85 11.77 -22.61
N SER A 66 2.10 12.80 -23.00
CA SER A 66 1.97 14.03 -22.22
C SER A 66 1.46 13.77 -20.80
N TRP A 67 0.75 12.66 -20.60
CA TRP A 67 0.31 12.20 -19.29
C TRP A 67 1.49 11.86 -18.37
N MET A 68 2.55 11.23 -18.89
CA MET A 68 3.74 10.88 -18.08
C MET A 68 4.48 12.12 -17.57
N LEU A 69 4.52 13.19 -18.38
CA LEU A 69 5.14 14.44 -17.94
C LEU A 69 4.27 15.14 -16.89
N ALA A 70 2.96 15.18 -17.09
CA ALA A 70 2.03 15.75 -16.12
C ALA A 70 2.05 14.98 -14.78
N SER A 71 2.03 13.64 -14.82
CA SER A 71 2.12 12.79 -13.62
C SER A 71 3.47 12.94 -12.92
N GLY A 72 4.57 13.01 -13.68
CA GLY A 72 5.90 13.16 -13.13
C GLY A 72 6.08 14.49 -12.40
N ILE A 73 5.68 15.60 -13.02
CA ILE A 73 5.72 16.94 -12.40
C ILE A 73 4.84 16.97 -11.15
N LEU A 74 3.61 16.47 -11.24
CA LEU A 74 2.68 16.46 -10.12
C LEU A 74 3.23 15.64 -8.95
N SER A 75 3.82 14.47 -9.23
CA SER A 75 4.44 13.59 -8.23
C SER A 75 5.64 14.24 -7.55
N VAL A 76 6.49 14.96 -8.29
CA VAL A 76 7.61 15.72 -7.69
C VAL A 76 7.09 16.83 -6.79
N LEU A 77 6.07 17.58 -7.22
CA LEU A 77 5.50 18.66 -6.40
C LEU A 77 4.86 18.14 -5.11
N PHE A 78 4.04 17.09 -5.20
CA PHE A 78 3.43 16.46 -4.01
C PHE A 78 4.47 15.81 -3.11
N GLY A 79 5.47 15.13 -3.70
CA GLY A 79 6.56 14.53 -2.94
C GLY A 79 7.39 15.58 -2.21
N ALA A 80 7.76 16.68 -2.88
CA ALA A 80 8.47 17.79 -2.26
C ALA A 80 7.64 18.44 -1.17
N TRP A 81 6.35 18.71 -1.41
CA TRP A 81 5.45 19.26 -0.40
C TRP A 81 5.32 18.34 0.83
N THR A 82 5.28 17.03 0.63
CA THR A 82 5.26 16.03 1.71
C THR A 82 6.55 16.02 2.51
N VAL A 83 7.71 16.07 1.82
CA VAL A 83 9.03 16.06 2.46
C VAL A 83 9.29 17.37 3.20
N PHE A 84 8.96 18.53 2.64
CA PHE A 84 9.14 19.83 3.29
C PHE A 84 8.07 20.13 4.34
N GLY A 85 6.88 19.55 4.20
CA GLY A 85 5.79 19.65 5.17
C GLY A 85 5.93 18.75 6.39
N HIS A 86 7.04 18.00 6.53
CA HIS A 86 7.32 17.17 7.70
C HIS A 86 7.22 18.01 8.99
N GLY A 87 6.38 17.55 9.93
CA GLY A 87 6.13 18.27 11.19
C GLY A 87 5.02 19.33 11.15
N THR A 88 4.36 19.55 10.01
CA THR A 88 3.18 20.42 9.94
C THR A 88 1.88 19.66 10.22
N GLU A 89 0.96 20.30 10.94
CA GLU A 89 -0.40 19.75 11.17
C GLU A 89 -1.17 19.53 9.87
N ALA A 90 -0.89 20.36 8.85
CA ALA A 90 -1.49 20.24 7.52
C ALA A 90 -1.18 18.88 6.87
N LEU A 91 0.06 18.40 6.95
CA LEU A 91 0.43 17.10 6.41
C LEU A 91 -0.22 15.95 7.19
N ALA A 92 -0.29 16.09 8.52
CA ALA A 92 -0.93 15.13 9.40
C ALA A 92 -2.43 14.98 9.13
N ALA A 93 -3.11 16.05 8.70
CA ALA A 93 -4.52 16.00 8.33
C ALA A 93 -4.76 15.55 6.87
N PHE A 94 -3.83 15.83 5.96
CA PHE A 94 -4.00 15.60 4.53
C PHE A 94 -4.02 14.12 4.14
N LEU A 95 -3.08 13.31 4.64
CA LEU A 95 -3.03 11.88 4.36
C LEU A 95 -4.32 11.14 4.82
N PRO A 96 -4.77 11.35 6.06
CA PRO A 96 -6.04 10.80 6.53
C PRO A 96 -7.23 11.26 5.70
N PHE A 97 -7.24 12.51 5.22
CA PHE A 97 -8.31 13.02 4.38
C PHE A 97 -8.36 12.33 3.01
N ILE A 98 -7.22 12.16 2.34
CA ILE A 98 -7.14 11.38 1.09
C ILE A 98 -7.62 9.95 1.31
N PHE A 99 -7.20 9.32 2.41
CA PHE A 99 -7.63 7.97 2.73
C PHE A 99 -9.14 7.88 2.98
N ALA A 100 -9.72 8.83 3.71
CA ALA A 100 -11.15 8.90 3.94
C ALA A 100 -11.93 9.06 2.62
N ALA A 101 -11.46 9.93 1.72
CA ALA A 101 -12.04 10.11 0.39
C ALA A 101 -11.95 8.82 -0.45
N TRP A 102 -10.83 8.12 -0.37
CA TRP A 102 -10.64 6.82 -1.01
C TRP A 102 -11.60 5.75 -0.46
N VAL A 103 -11.72 5.64 0.86
CA VAL A 103 -12.64 4.69 1.52
C VAL A 103 -14.08 4.98 1.12
N LEU A 104 -14.48 6.26 1.11
CA LEU A 104 -15.80 6.68 0.67
C LEU A 104 -16.07 6.28 -0.79
N SER A 105 -15.14 6.61 -1.69
CA SER A 105 -15.24 6.25 -3.12
C SER A 105 -15.33 4.73 -3.31
N SER A 106 -14.51 3.96 -2.59
CA SER A 106 -14.55 2.49 -2.60
C SER A 106 -15.88 1.93 -2.10
N GLY A 107 -16.45 2.51 -1.04
CA GLY A 107 -17.80 2.16 -0.55
C GLY A 107 -18.86 2.39 -1.62
N ILE A 108 -18.86 3.57 -2.24
CA ILE A 108 -19.81 3.93 -3.32
C ILE A 108 -19.68 2.94 -4.48
N MET A 109 -18.45 2.65 -4.93
CA MET A 109 -18.18 1.68 -6.00
C MET A 109 -18.71 0.28 -5.66
N ARG A 110 -18.65 -0.16 -4.40
CA ARG A 110 -19.22 -1.44 -3.97
C ARG A 110 -20.74 -1.43 -3.95
N VAL A 111 -21.37 -0.33 -3.55
CA VAL A 111 -22.83 -0.15 -3.61
C VAL A 111 -23.29 -0.23 -5.07
N VAL A 112 -22.65 0.53 -5.96
CA VAL A 112 -22.96 0.52 -7.40
C VAL A 112 -22.69 -0.86 -8.01
N GLY A 113 -21.52 -1.44 -7.72
CA GLY A 113 -21.11 -2.75 -8.21
C GLY A 113 -22.00 -3.90 -7.72
N SER A 114 -22.65 -3.74 -6.55
CA SER A 114 -23.66 -4.69 -6.12
C SER A 114 -24.80 -4.75 -7.15
N GLY A 115 -25.28 -3.63 -7.70
CA GLY A 115 -26.36 -3.64 -8.70
C GLY A 115 -26.09 -4.59 -9.88
N TYR A 116 -24.82 -4.67 -10.30
CA TYR A 116 -24.36 -5.59 -11.34
C TYR A 116 -24.36 -7.08 -10.88
N LEU A 117 -23.94 -7.37 -9.65
CA LEU A 117 -24.01 -8.72 -9.07
C LEU A 117 -25.46 -9.21 -8.86
N LYS A 118 -26.41 -8.29 -8.64
CA LYS A 118 -27.83 -8.63 -8.56
C LYS A 118 -28.35 -9.15 -9.90
N SER A 119 -27.97 -8.50 -10.99
CA SER A 119 -28.37 -8.92 -12.34
C SER A 119 -27.81 -10.28 -12.74
N GLU A 120 -26.68 -10.70 -12.15
CA GLU A 120 -26.08 -12.01 -12.38
C GLU A 120 -26.62 -13.12 -11.45
N GLY A 121 -27.58 -12.81 -10.56
CA GLY A 121 -28.20 -13.81 -9.68
C GLY A 121 -27.31 -14.37 -8.57
N SER A 122 -26.19 -13.70 -8.26
CA SER A 122 -25.25 -14.15 -7.24
C SER A 122 -25.77 -13.94 -5.82
N PHE A 123 -25.70 -14.96 -4.98
CA PHE A 123 -26.02 -14.90 -3.54
C PHE A 123 -25.14 -13.86 -2.79
N LEU A 124 -23.96 -13.55 -3.32
CA LEU A 124 -23.03 -12.57 -2.74
C LEU A 124 -23.49 -11.11 -2.89
N TRP A 125 -24.55 -10.86 -3.67
CA TRP A 125 -25.08 -9.51 -3.90
C TRP A 125 -25.38 -8.76 -2.59
N GLY A 126 -26.13 -9.40 -1.69
CA GLY A 126 -26.54 -8.80 -0.42
C GLY A 126 -25.35 -8.48 0.49
N TRP A 127 -24.33 -9.33 0.49
CA TRP A 127 -23.09 -9.10 1.23
C TRP A 127 -22.31 -7.90 0.68
N MET A 128 -22.13 -7.83 -0.64
CA MET A 128 -21.42 -6.71 -1.26
C MET A 128 -22.15 -5.39 -1.05
N LEU A 129 -23.49 -5.37 -1.12
CA LEU A 129 -24.29 -4.19 -0.83
C LEU A 129 -24.14 -3.77 0.64
N THR A 130 -24.20 -4.71 1.57
CA THR A 130 -24.03 -4.43 3.00
C THR A 130 -22.66 -3.84 3.31
N PHE A 131 -21.58 -4.46 2.80
CA PHE A 131 -20.23 -3.93 2.96
C PHE A 131 -20.02 -2.61 2.22
N GLY A 132 -20.72 -2.39 1.10
CA GLY A 132 -20.72 -1.12 0.38
C GLY A 132 -21.33 0.00 1.22
N ILE A 133 -22.54 -0.20 1.74
CA ILE A 133 -23.22 0.79 2.58
C ILE A 133 -22.41 1.09 3.85
N LEU A 134 -21.94 0.06 4.54
CA LEU A 134 -21.07 0.23 5.71
C LEU A 134 -19.80 0.99 5.36
N GLY A 135 -19.15 0.65 4.24
CA GLY A 135 -17.96 1.35 3.76
C GLY A 135 -18.22 2.82 3.39
N THR A 136 -19.34 3.13 2.77
CA THR A 136 -19.75 4.50 2.43
C THR A 136 -20.00 5.33 3.69
N VAL A 137 -20.80 4.81 4.63
CA VAL A 137 -21.09 5.50 5.89
C VAL A 137 -19.80 5.69 6.69
N PHE A 138 -18.97 4.66 6.78
CA PHE A 138 -17.69 4.74 7.47
C PHE A 138 -16.74 5.75 6.81
N GLY A 139 -16.58 5.71 5.48
CA GLY A 139 -15.77 6.69 4.74
C GLY A 139 -16.28 8.12 4.91
N PHE A 140 -17.59 8.31 4.98
CA PHE A 140 -18.19 9.61 5.26
C PHE A 140 -17.85 10.10 6.68
N LEU A 141 -17.98 9.25 7.71
CA LEU A 141 -17.59 9.59 9.09
C LEU A 141 -16.11 9.95 9.21
N LEU A 142 -15.25 9.24 8.48
CA LEU A 142 -13.81 9.50 8.42
C LEU A 142 -13.49 10.91 7.88
N LEU A 143 -14.25 11.41 6.89
CA LEU A 143 -14.00 12.76 6.33
C LEU A 143 -14.20 13.89 7.36
N PHE A 144 -15.11 13.73 8.32
CA PHE A 144 -15.36 14.75 9.34
C PHE A 144 -14.41 14.67 10.53
N SER A 145 -13.60 13.61 10.64
CA SER A 145 -12.62 13.47 11.71
C SER A 145 -11.27 13.00 11.14
N PRO A 146 -10.37 13.94 10.81
CA PRO A 146 -9.01 13.62 10.36
C PRO A 146 -8.23 12.77 11.37
N ILE A 147 -8.49 12.97 12.67
CA ILE A 147 -7.87 12.21 13.75
C ILE A 147 -8.32 10.74 13.71
N LEU A 148 -9.64 10.48 13.61
CA LEU A 148 -10.16 9.12 13.47
C LEU A 148 -9.64 8.46 12.19
N SER A 149 -9.60 9.21 11.09
CA SER A 149 -9.01 8.74 9.83
C SER A 149 -7.54 8.36 9.97
N GLY A 150 -6.76 9.17 10.70
CA GLY A 150 -5.34 8.93 10.97
C GLY A 150 -5.13 7.67 11.80
N VAL A 151 -5.98 7.45 12.80
CA VAL A 151 -5.94 6.23 13.60
C VAL A 151 -6.31 5.01 12.73
N VAL A 152 -7.40 5.07 11.98
CA VAL A 152 -7.89 3.95 11.16
C VAL A 152 -6.90 3.57 10.06
N ILE A 153 -6.30 4.54 9.35
CA ILE A 153 -5.28 4.25 8.34
C ILE A 153 -4.05 3.62 8.98
N SER A 154 -3.61 4.11 10.15
CA SER A 154 -2.43 3.56 10.83
C SER A 154 -2.66 2.12 11.31
N PHE A 155 -3.82 1.83 11.90
CA PHE A 155 -4.17 0.46 12.27
C PHE A 155 -4.28 -0.46 11.05
N SER A 156 -4.92 0.02 9.98
CA SER A 156 -5.03 -0.73 8.72
C SER A 156 -3.65 -1.04 8.15
N LEU A 157 -2.74 -0.06 8.14
CA LEU A 157 -1.38 -0.23 7.63
C LEU A 157 -0.56 -1.16 8.53
N ALA A 158 -0.68 -1.05 9.85
CA ALA A 158 -0.05 -1.95 10.80
C ALA A 158 -0.47 -3.41 10.57
N LEU A 159 -1.77 -3.66 10.37
CA LEU A 159 -2.28 -4.99 10.05
C LEU A 159 -1.76 -5.50 8.70
N ILE A 160 -1.69 -4.64 7.68
CA ILE A 160 -1.12 -4.99 6.37
C ILE A 160 0.36 -5.37 6.50
N LEU A 161 1.15 -4.57 7.24
CA LEU A 161 2.57 -4.85 7.48
C LEU A 161 2.75 -6.18 8.22
N ILE A 162 2.02 -6.41 9.30
CA ILE A 162 2.07 -7.68 10.04
C ILE A 162 1.73 -8.85 9.10
N SER A 163 0.66 -8.73 8.31
CA SER A 163 0.26 -9.76 7.35
C SER A 163 1.36 -10.06 6.33
N HIS A 164 1.94 -9.03 5.70
CA HIS A 164 3.05 -9.17 4.77
C HIS A 164 4.31 -9.77 5.41
N GLY A 165 4.60 -9.39 6.66
CA GLY A 165 5.71 -9.95 7.42
C GLY A 165 5.53 -11.45 7.67
N ILE A 166 4.31 -11.86 8.01
CA ILE A 166 3.93 -13.28 8.15
C ILE A 166 4.05 -14.02 6.82
N ASP A 167 3.58 -13.44 5.71
CA ASP A 167 3.69 -14.04 4.37
C ASP A 167 5.16 -14.32 4.01
N ASN A 168 6.07 -13.39 4.29
CA ASN A 168 7.51 -13.58 4.07
C ASN A 168 8.09 -14.72 4.91
N ILE A 169 7.66 -14.86 6.16
CA ILE A 169 8.07 -15.97 7.03
C ILE A 169 7.52 -17.30 6.49
N ILE A 170 6.26 -17.35 6.01
CA ILE A 170 5.68 -18.54 5.40
C ILE A 170 6.45 -18.92 4.12
N LEU A 171 6.80 -17.93 3.28
CA LEU A 171 7.58 -18.14 2.07
C LEU A 171 8.97 -18.73 2.37
N PHE A 172 9.61 -18.34 3.48
CA PHE A 172 10.85 -18.97 3.92
C PHE A 172 10.72 -20.48 4.10
N TYR A 173 9.64 -20.94 4.75
CA TYR A 173 9.36 -22.37 4.92
C TYR A 173 8.97 -23.04 3.61
N ARG A 174 8.18 -22.37 2.76
CA ARG A 174 7.77 -22.90 1.45
C ARG A 174 8.97 -23.11 0.51
N ILE A 175 9.90 -22.14 0.45
CA ILE A 175 11.12 -22.26 -0.36
C ILE A 175 12.05 -23.35 0.21
N LYS A 176 12.13 -23.52 1.54
CA LYS A 176 12.85 -24.65 2.15
C LYS A 176 12.32 -25.99 1.65
N LYS A 177 10.98 -26.15 1.63
CA LYS A 177 10.32 -27.39 1.20
C LYS A 177 10.54 -27.67 -0.29
N ILE A 178 10.40 -26.65 -1.15
CA ILE A 178 10.63 -26.78 -2.60
C ILE A 178 12.10 -27.09 -2.90
N GLY A 179 13.03 -26.43 -2.21
CA GLY A 179 14.47 -26.67 -2.38
C GLY A 179 14.88 -28.10 -2.00
N ASN A 180 14.25 -28.68 -0.97
CA ASN A 180 14.48 -30.08 -0.60
C ASN A 180 13.92 -31.06 -1.64
N TYR A 181 12.71 -30.81 -2.16
CA TYR A 181 12.09 -31.65 -3.19
C TYR A 181 12.89 -31.68 -4.50
N ILE A 182 13.39 -30.52 -4.93
CA ILE A 182 14.25 -30.43 -6.12
C ILE A 182 15.57 -31.18 -5.91
N ARG A 183 16.14 -31.10 -4.71
CA ARG A 183 17.39 -31.81 -4.37
C ARG A 183 17.21 -33.33 -4.42
N GLU A 184 16.12 -33.83 -3.84
CA GLU A 184 15.77 -35.26 -3.86
C GLU A 184 15.55 -35.78 -5.29
N ARG A 185 14.98 -34.96 -6.19
CA ARG A 185 14.77 -35.32 -7.61
C ARG A 185 16.01 -35.23 -8.50
N LEU A 186 17.00 -34.41 -8.12
CA LEU A 186 18.24 -34.21 -8.89
C LEU A 186 19.39 -35.11 -8.41
N GLY A 187 19.18 -35.92 -7.37
CA GLY A 187 20.17 -36.89 -6.89
C GLY A 187 21.43 -36.26 -6.27
N GLU A 188 21.32 -35.02 -5.75
CA GLU A 188 22.41 -34.32 -5.03
C GLU A 188 22.30 -34.41 -3.50
#